data_AF-A0A961VY75-F1
#
_entry.id   AF-A0A961VY75-F1
#
_cell.length_a   1.000
_cell.length_b   1.000
_cell.length_c   1.000
_cell.angle_alpha   90.00
_cell.angle_beta   90.00
_cell.angle_gamma   90.00
#
_symmetry.space_group_name_H-M   'P 1'
#
loop_
_entity.id
_entity.type
_entity.pdbx_description
1 polymer ?
#
loop_
_entity_poly.entity_id
_entity_poly.type
_entity_poly.pdbx_seq_one_letter_code
_entity_poly.pdbx_strand_id
1 'polypeptide(L)'
;MPFTDYARALLELAEVINRWFATLTPLDRARRNRVARYAAEIADTLARAADALHALEADPRDHQAAQRAAREFGRITGYVETMVGVLEHHLDGRKLAGVKRRLERLEARQPSMEQVRPPALRRIDRVSAAEGYFRALADGLKT
;
A
#
# COMPACT_ATOMS: atom_id res chain seq x y z
N MET A 1 7.42 3.88 -18.43
CA MET A 1 6.07 3.73 -17.82
C MET A 1 6.18 3.28 -16.36
N PRO A 2 6.78 4.08 -15.46
CA PRO A 2 7.09 3.66 -14.08
C PRO A 2 5.85 3.52 -13.16
N PHE A 3 4.85 4.40 -13.27
CA PHE A 3 3.74 4.42 -12.31
C PHE A 3 2.76 3.23 -12.46
N THR A 4 2.50 2.75 -13.67
CA THR A 4 1.66 1.57 -13.89
C THR A 4 2.24 0.32 -13.21
N ASP A 5 3.56 0.18 -13.24
CA ASP A 5 4.29 -0.93 -12.63
C ASP A 5 4.34 -0.82 -11.10
N TYR A 6 4.37 0.41 -10.58
CA TYR A 6 4.21 0.69 -9.16
C TYR A 6 2.81 0.31 -8.66
N ALA A 7 1.75 0.82 -9.30
CA ALA A 7 0.37 0.53 -8.88
C ALA A 7 0.06 -0.98 -8.94
N ARG A 8 0.65 -1.70 -9.90
CA ARG A 8 0.58 -3.17 -9.95
C ARG A 8 1.34 -3.82 -8.80
N ALA A 9 2.59 -3.43 -8.55
CA ALA A 9 3.39 -3.99 -7.45
C ALA A 9 2.73 -3.76 -6.08
N LEU A 10 2.13 -2.59 -5.89
CA LEU A 10 1.36 -2.24 -4.71
C LEU A 10 0.15 -3.15 -4.52
N LEU A 11 -0.64 -3.36 -5.57
CA LEU A 11 -1.79 -4.27 -5.53
C LEU A 11 -1.36 -5.72 -5.22
N GLU A 12 -0.33 -6.22 -5.91
CA GLU A 12 0.22 -7.56 -5.65
C GLU A 12 0.69 -7.73 -4.20
N LEU A 13 1.29 -6.69 -3.62
CA LEU A 13 1.70 -6.67 -2.22
C LEU A 13 0.49 -6.71 -1.28
N ALA A 14 -0.51 -5.87 -1.53
CA ALA A 14 -1.74 -5.81 -0.75
C ALA A 14 -2.48 -7.16 -0.74
N GLU A 15 -2.61 -7.81 -1.91
CA GLU A 15 -3.20 -9.14 -2.04
C GLU A 15 -2.44 -10.22 -1.27
N VAL A 16 -1.10 -10.17 -1.28
CA VAL A 16 -0.26 -11.13 -0.55
C VAL A 16 -0.44 -10.97 0.96
N ILE A 17 -0.40 -9.73 1.45
CA ILE A 17 -0.57 -9.44 2.88
C ILE A 17 -2.00 -9.81 3.31
N ASN A 18 -3.02 -9.48 2.53
CA ASN A 18 -4.40 -9.82 2.86
C ASN A 18 -4.62 -11.34 2.91
N ARG A 19 -3.96 -12.13 2.04
CA ARG A 19 -4.01 -13.60 2.12
C ARG A 19 -3.39 -14.16 3.41
N TRP A 20 -2.58 -13.39 4.11
CA TRP A 20 -2.07 -13.80 5.41
C TRP A 20 -3.07 -13.60 6.54
N PHE A 21 -4.25 -13.03 6.30
CA PHE A 21 -5.29 -12.82 7.31
C PHE A 21 -5.47 -14.02 8.25
N ALA A 22 -5.65 -15.22 7.70
CA ALA A 22 -5.81 -16.45 8.49
C ALA A 22 -4.57 -16.86 9.31
N THR A 23 -3.36 -16.46 8.87
CA THR A 23 -2.11 -16.63 9.64
C THR A 23 -1.98 -15.58 10.75
N LEU A 24 -2.65 -14.44 10.63
CA LEU A 24 -2.60 -13.33 11.57
C LEU A 24 -3.67 -13.42 12.68
N THR A 25 -4.78 -14.12 12.43
CA THR A 25 -5.86 -14.33 13.41
C THR A 25 -5.39 -14.98 14.72
N PRO A 26 -4.46 -15.97 14.72
CA PRO A 26 -3.98 -16.59 15.96
C PRO A 26 -3.05 -15.71 16.81
N LEU A 27 -2.65 -14.52 16.32
CA LEU A 27 -1.83 -13.59 17.10
C LEU A 27 -2.60 -13.09 18.33
N ASP A 28 -1.85 -12.73 19.38
CA ASP A 28 -2.44 -12.07 20.54
C ASP A 28 -3.09 -10.74 20.15
N ARG A 29 -4.07 -10.33 20.96
CA ARG A 29 -4.89 -9.14 20.71
C ARG A 29 -4.06 -7.87 20.54
N ALA A 30 -2.99 -7.69 21.31
CA ALA A 30 -2.18 -6.47 21.22
C ALA A 30 -1.44 -6.39 19.88
N ARG A 31 -0.91 -7.51 19.39
CA ARG A 31 -0.29 -7.59 18.05
C ARG A 31 -1.31 -7.42 16.94
N ARG A 32 -2.47 -8.10 17.00
CA ARG A 32 -3.55 -7.90 16.01
C ARG A 32 -3.98 -6.45 15.91
N ASN A 33 -4.18 -5.78 17.05
CA ASN A 33 -4.51 -4.35 17.07
C ASN A 33 -3.43 -3.48 16.45
N ARG A 34 -2.14 -3.81 16.67
CA ARG A 34 -1.02 -3.05 16.10
C ARG A 34 -0.97 -3.21 14.57
N VAL A 35 -1.15 -4.42 14.06
CA VAL A 35 -1.21 -4.70 12.62
C VAL A 35 -2.45 -4.04 12.00
N ALA A 36 -3.61 -4.15 12.65
CA ALA A 36 -4.84 -3.51 12.22
C ALA A 36 -4.69 -1.98 12.11
N ARG A 37 -4.00 -1.35 13.08
CA ARG A 37 -3.70 0.08 13.04
C ARG A 37 -2.84 0.44 11.84
N TYR A 38 -1.75 -0.28 11.59
CA TYR A 38 -0.91 0.01 10.42
C TYR A 38 -1.64 -0.25 9.10
N ALA A 39 -2.43 -1.32 9.01
CA ALA A 39 -3.27 -1.59 7.85
C ALA A 39 -4.27 -0.43 7.59
N ALA A 40 -4.88 0.12 8.64
CA ALA A 40 -5.75 1.29 8.53
C ALA A 40 -5.00 2.55 8.05
N GLU A 41 -3.81 2.83 8.61
CA GLU A 41 -2.97 3.96 8.18
C GLU A 41 -2.54 3.84 6.71
N ILE A 42 -2.23 2.62 6.26
CA ILE A 42 -1.90 2.35 4.85
C ILE A 42 -3.13 2.61 3.97
N ALA A 43 -4.32 2.14 4.36
CA ALA A 43 -5.56 2.40 3.63
C ALA A 43 -5.85 3.90 3.55
N ASP A 44 -5.78 4.64 4.65
CA ASP A 44 -6.01 6.09 4.66
C ASP A 44 -4.98 6.83 3.79
N THR A 45 -3.75 6.34 3.73
CA THR A 45 -2.70 6.89 2.86
C THR A 45 -2.99 6.61 1.38
N LEU A 46 -3.49 5.43 1.06
CA LEU A 46 -3.90 5.05 -0.30
C LEU A 46 -5.11 5.85 -0.77
N ALA A 47 -6.09 6.11 0.09
CA ALA A 47 -7.24 6.96 -0.20
C ALA A 47 -6.78 8.39 -0.56
N ARG A 48 -5.90 8.99 0.27
CA ARG A 48 -5.32 10.32 -0.04
C ARG A 48 -4.52 10.34 -1.34
N ALA A 49 -3.84 9.24 -1.66
CA ALA A 49 -3.14 9.11 -2.94
C ALA A 49 -4.13 9.04 -4.11
N ALA A 50 -5.21 8.27 -3.99
CA ALA A 50 -6.26 8.18 -5.00
C ALA A 50 -6.95 9.53 -5.23
N ASP A 51 -7.27 10.27 -4.18
CA ASP A 51 -7.82 11.64 -4.27
C ASP A 51 -6.89 12.58 -5.05
N ALA A 52 -5.58 12.53 -4.75
CA ALA A 52 -4.59 13.32 -5.46
C ALA A 52 -4.45 12.90 -6.93
N LEU A 53 -4.61 11.61 -7.25
CA LEU A 53 -4.62 11.15 -8.64
C LEU A 53 -5.90 11.59 -9.38
N HIS A 54 -7.05 11.59 -8.72
CA HIS A 54 -8.30 12.12 -9.29
C HIS A 54 -8.19 13.62 -9.58
N ALA A 55 -7.55 14.39 -8.70
CA ALA A 55 -7.27 15.80 -8.96
C ALA A 55 -6.37 15.99 -10.19
N LEU A 56 -5.36 15.14 -10.40
CA LEU A 56 -4.51 15.15 -11.61
C LEU A 56 -5.23 14.70 -12.88
N GLU A 57 -6.23 13.84 -12.75
CA GLU A 57 -7.07 13.45 -13.88
C GLU A 57 -7.95 14.62 -14.32
N ALA A 58 -8.49 15.39 -13.37
CA ALA A 58 -9.26 16.60 -13.64
C ALA A 58 -8.38 17.76 -14.16
N ASP A 59 -7.18 17.95 -13.58
CA ASP A 59 -6.18 18.90 -14.03
C ASP A 59 -4.77 18.27 -14.09
N PRO A 60 -4.33 17.81 -15.27
CA PRO A 60 -3.00 17.25 -15.49
C PRO A 60 -1.83 18.19 -15.16
N ARG A 61 -2.07 19.49 -15.00
CA ARG A 61 -1.06 20.50 -14.69
C ARG A 61 -1.04 20.87 -13.20
N ASP A 62 -1.88 20.25 -12.37
CA ASP A 62 -1.85 20.46 -10.92
C ASP A 62 -0.58 19.85 -10.30
N HIS A 63 0.46 20.68 -10.21
CA HIS A 63 1.72 20.33 -9.58
C HIS A 63 1.57 19.96 -8.10
N GLN A 64 0.60 20.54 -7.39
CA GLN A 64 0.38 20.23 -5.98
C GLN A 64 -0.24 18.85 -5.81
N ALA A 65 -1.18 18.45 -6.68
CA ALA A 65 -1.72 17.10 -6.71
C ALA A 65 -0.65 16.05 -7.05
N ALA A 66 0.22 16.32 -8.04
CA ALA A 66 1.35 15.44 -8.36
C ALA A 66 2.30 15.24 -7.17
N GLN A 67 2.63 16.33 -6.47
CA GLN A 67 3.50 16.28 -5.31
C GLN A 67 2.85 15.55 -4.12
N ARG A 68 1.53 15.75 -3.91
CA ARG A 68 0.76 15.03 -2.88
C ARG A 68 0.80 13.52 -3.14
N ALA A 69 0.44 13.08 -4.34
CA ALA A 69 0.45 11.67 -4.70
C ALA A 69 1.83 11.02 -4.48
N ALA A 70 2.91 11.65 -4.99
CA ALA A 70 4.28 11.15 -4.80
C ALA A 70 4.68 11.02 -3.33
N ARG A 71 4.28 11.97 -2.47
CA ARG A 71 4.53 11.91 -1.03
C ARG A 71 3.77 10.77 -0.35
N GLU A 72 2.48 10.59 -0.65
CA GLU A 72 1.71 9.49 -0.07
C GLU A 72 2.29 8.12 -0.48
N PHE A 73 2.73 7.97 -1.74
CA PHE A 73 3.42 6.75 -2.20
C PHE A 73 4.71 6.45 -1.44
N GLY A 74 5.48 7.48 -1.06
CA GLY A 74 6.67 7.29 -0.21
C GLY A 74 6.33 6.88 1.21
N ARG A 75 5.21 7.34 1.77
CA ARG A 75 4.76 6.93 3.11
C ARG A 75 4.31 5.48 3.16
N ILE A 76 3.65 5.00 2.10
CA ILE A 76 3.15 3.61 2.01
C ILE A 76 4.28 2.61 2.24
N THR A 77 5.43 2.79 1.61
CA THR A 77 6.60 1.92 1.81
C THR A 77 6.94 1.80 3.29
N GLY A 78 7.18 2.93 3.98
CA GLY A 78 7.56 2.93 5.39
C GLY A 78 6.50 2.31 6.31
N TYR A 79 5.21 2.54 6.03
CA TYR A 79 4.14 1.90 6.79
C TYR A 79 4.08 0.38 6.59
N VAL A 80 4.25 -0.10 5.35
CA VAL A 80 4.25 -1.54 5.10
C VAL A 80 5.49 -2.19 5.70
N GLU A 81 6.67 -1.58 5.59
CA GLU A 81 7.89 -2.04 6.27
C GLU A 81 7.67 -2.17 7.78
N THR A 82 7.12 -1.13 8.41
CA THR A 82 6.83 -1.13 9.84
C THR A 82 5.85 -2.24 10.22
N MET A 83 4.78 -2.43 9.42
CA MET A 83 3.81 -3.48 9.63
C MET A 83 4.43 -4.88 9.49
N VAL A 84 5.31 -5.08 8.50
CA VAL A 84 6.03 -6.35 8.29
C VAL A 84 7.01 -6.61 9.43
N GLY A 85 7.67 -5.57 9.96
CA GLY A 85 8.52 -5.68 11.14
C GLY A 85 7.76 -6.16 12.39
N VAL A 86 6.51 -5.74 12.57
CA VAL A 86 5.63 -6.27 13.64
C VAL A 86 5.37 -7.78 13.46
N LEU A 87 5.42 -8.27 12.22
CA LEU A 87 5.12 -9.65 11.85
C LEU A 87 6.35 -10.55 11.69
N GLU A 88 7.57 -10.01 11.76
CA GLU A 88 8.81 -10.71 11.40
C GLU A 88 9.01 -12.03 12.15
N HIS A 89 8.64 -12.08 13.43
CA HIS A 89 8.77 -13.29 14.25
C HIS A 89 7.60 -14.28 14.15
N HIS A 90 6.58 -13.96 13.36
CA HIS A 90 5.34 -14.74 13.24
C HIS A 90 5.08 -15.24 11.81
N LEU A 91 5.79 -14.69 10.83
CA LEU A 91 5.78 -15.18 9.47
C LEU A 91 6.88 -16.22 9.30
N ASP A 92 6.58 -17.30 8.57
CA ASP A 92 7.64 -18.20 8.14
C ASP A 92 8.67 -17.46 7.25
N GLY A 93 9.92 -17.94 7.27
CA GLY A 93 11.01 -17.27 6.57
C GLY A 93 10.77 -17.11 5.06
N ARG A 94 9.95 -17.98 4.45
CA ARG A 94 9.60 -17.89 3.03
C ARG A 94 8.59 -16.77 2.76
N LYS A 95 7.57 -16.61 3.61
CA LYS A 95 6.61 -15.51 3.57
C LYS A 95 7.31 -14.17 3.76
N LEU A 96 8.16 -14.07 4.79
CA LEU A 96 8.92 -12.86 5.09
C LEU A 96 9.83 -12.46 3.93
N ALA A 97 10.65 -13.40 3.40
CA ALA A 97 11.49 -13.13 2.24
C ALA A 97 10.68 -12.77 0.99
N GLY A 98 9.48 -13.34 0.84
CA GLY A 98 8.55 -13.02 -0.25
C GLY A 98 8.02 -11.59 -0.21
N VAL A 99 7.76 -11.04 0.98
CA VAL A 99 7.30 -9.66 1.14
C VAL A 99 8.44 -8.66 1.12
N LYS A 100 9.60 -8.94 1.73
CA LYS A 100 10.80 -8.10 1.61
C LYS A 100 11.17 -7.86 0.13
N ARG A 101 11.21 -8.93 -0.68
CA ARG A 101 11.41 -8.83 -2.16
C ARG A 101 10.31 -8.07 -2.91
N ARG A 102 9.10 -7.94 -2.36
CA ARG A 102 8.01 -7.14 -2.97
C ARG A 102 8.15 -5.67 -2.58
N LEU A 103 8.54 -5.40 -1.33
CA LEU A 103 8.86 -4.07 -0.83
C LEU A 103 10.04 -3.45 -1.59
N GLU A 104 11.15 -4.18 -1.71
CA GLU A 104 12.30 -3.75 -2.51
C GLU A 104 11.91 -3.40 -3.96
N ARG A 105 11.00 -4.20 -4.56
CA ARG A 105 10.46 -3.92 -5.91
C ARG A 105 9.52 -2.73 -5.94
N LEU A 106 8.77 -2.47 -4.88
CA LEU A 106 7.88 -1.32 -4.75
C LEU A 106 8.69 -0.03 -4.63
N GLU A 107 9.73 -0.04 -3.79
CA GLU A 107 10.70 1.05 -3.60
C GLU A 107 11.43 1.38 -4.89
N ALA A 108 11.98 0.38 -5.57
CA ALA A 108 12.68 0.56 -6.84
C ALA A 108 11.79 1.15 -7.94
N ARG A 109 10.47 1.08 -7.78
CA ARG A 109 9.46 1.61 -8.72
C ARG A 109 8.75 2.84 -8.20
N GLN A 110 9.15 3.39 -7.05
CA GLN A 110 8.46 4.50 -6.44
C GLN A 110 8.40 5.68 -7.41
N PRO A 111 7.20 6.19 -7.74
CA PRO A 111 7.06 7.24 -8.74
C PRO A 111 7.57 8.57 -8.19
N SER A 112 8.42 9.25 -8.96
CA SER A 112 8.73 10.66 -8.75
C SER A 112 7.56 11.54 -9.20
N MET A 113 7.51 12.81 -8.75
CA MET A 113 6.47 13.77 -9.14
C MET A 113 6.27 13.85 -10.68
N GLU A 114 7.36 13.82 -11.44
CA GLU A 114 7.34 13.90 -12.91
C GLU A 114 6.73 12.65 -13.56
N GLN A 115 6.81 11.52 -12.85
CA GLN A 115 6.34 10.21 -13.28
C GLN A 115 4.86 9.94 -12.94
N VAL A 116 4.26 10.76 -12.07
CA VAL A 116 2.83 10.69 -11.71
C VAL A 116 1.93 11.33 -12.80
N ARG A 117 2.50 11.93 -13.85
CA ARG A 117 1.73 12.58 -14.93
C ARG A 117 0.84 11.59 -15.73
N PRO A 118 -0.32 12.04 -16.27
CA PRO A 118 -1.33 11.14 -16.84
C PRO A 118 -0.88 10.47 -18.15
N PRO A 119 -1.42 9.27 -18.52
CA PRO A 119 -2.79 8.82 -18.26
C PRO A 119 -2.94 7.45 -17.56
N ALA A 120 -4.03 7.24 -16.82
CA ALA A 120 -4.95 6.07 -16.90
C ALA A 120 -5.79 5.85 -15.63
N LEU A 121 -7.12 5.88 -15.77
CA LEU A 121 -8.13 5.39 -14.80
C LEU A 121 -7.73 4.06 -14.14
N ARG A 122 -7.22 3.12 -14.95
CA ARG A 122 -6.76 1.79 -14.49
C ARG A 122 -5.69 1.81 -13.39
N ARG A 123 -4.98 2.92 -13.21
CA ARG A 123 -3.99 3.07 -12.13
C ARG A 123 -4.68 3.43 -10.82
N ILE A 124 -5.66 4.34 -10.89
CA ILE A 124 -6.48 4.75 -9.75
C ILE A 124 -7.29 3.54 -9.24
N ASP A 125 -7.85 2.73 -10.15
CA ASP A 125 -8.56 1.50 -9.80
C ASP A 125 -7.68 0.54 -8.98
N ARG A 126 -6.39 0.42 -9.33
CA ARG A 126 -5.45 -0.46 -8.60
C ARG A 126 -5.06 0.10 -7.24
N VAL A 127 -4.88 1.41 -7.13
CA VAL A 127 -4.63 2.07 -5.84
C VAL A 127 -5.84 1.91 -4.92
N SER A 128 -7.05 2.10 -5.45
CA SER A 128 -8.32 1.91 -4.73
C SER A 128 -8.55 0.44 -4.35
N ALA A 129 -8.21 -0.51 -5.23
CA ALA A 129 -8.28 -1.93 -4.89
C ALA A 129 -7.29 -2.30 -3.78
N ALA A 130 -6.05 -1.80 -3.85
CA ALA A 130 -5.07 -1.99 -2.79
C ALA A 130 -5.55 -1.40 -1.46
N GLU A 131 -6.17 -0.22 -1.48
CA GLU A 131 -6.82 0.39 -0.32
C GLU A 131 -7.85 -0.57 0.30
N GLY A 132 -8.76 -1.10 -0.53
CA GLY A 132 -9.79 -2.04 -0.09
C GLY A 132 -9.23 -3.27 0.61
N TYR A 133 -8.12 -3.83 0.12
CA TYR A 133 -7.43 -4.94 0.77
C TYR A 133 -6.88 -4.58 2.15
N PHE A 134 -6.25 -3.42 2.30
CA PHE A 134 -5.73 -2.98 3.60
C PHE A 134 -6.86 -2.61 4.57
N ARG A 135 -7.96 -2.03 4.07
CA ARG A 135 -9.15 -1.75 4.89
C ARG A 135 -9.78 -3.05 5.40
N ALA A 136 -9.99 -4.03 4.52
CA ALA A 136 -10.52 -5.33 4.91
C ALA A 136 -9.63 -6.05 5.92
N LEU A 137 -8.31 -5.99 5.75
CA LEU A 137 -7.35 -6.52 6.71
C LEU A 137 -7.45 -5.82 8.07
N ALA A 138 -7.53 -4.49 8.08
CA ALA A 138 -7.64 -3.71 9.30
C ALA A 138 -8.90 -4.07 10.08
N ASP A 139 -10.03 -4.20 9.40
CA ASP A 139 -11.32 -4.46 10.04
C ASP A 139 -11.44 -5.90 10.51
N GLY A 140 -10.99 -6.88 9.71
CA GLY A 140 -10.99 -8.28 10.12
C GLY A 140 -10.05 -8.60 11.29
N LEU A 141 -9.02 -7.78 11.54
CA LEU A 141 -8.11 -7.99 12.68
C LEU A 141 -8.62 -7.38 13.99
N LYS A 142 -9.59 -6.46 13.93
CA LYS A 142 -10.22 -5.83 15.09
C LYS A 142 -11.32 -6.69 15.74
N THR A 143 -11.92 -7.61 14.98
CA THR A 143 -12.88 -8.62 15.47
C THR A 143 -12.21 -9.67 16.34
#